data_AF-A0A505J420-F1
#
_entry.id   AF-A0A505J420-F1
#
_cell.length_a   1.000
_cell.length_b   1.000
_cell.length_c   1.000
_cell.angle_alpha   90.00
_cell.angle_beta   90.00
_cell.angle_gamma   90.00
#
_symmetry.space_group_name_H-M   'P 1'
#
loop_
_entity.id
_entity.type
_entity.pdbx_description
1 polymer ?
#
loop_
_entity_poly.entity_id
_entity_poly.type
_entity_poly.pdbx_seq_one_letter_code
_entity_poly.pdbx_strand_id
1 'polypeptide(L)' 'MKIRVVSETTKLTKKAILYYSDQKLVSPRILENGYRYFTSEECCY' A
#
# COMPACT_ATOMS: atom_id res chain seq x y z
N MET A 1 1.77 -5.46 4.74
CA MET A 1 2.58 -5.79 3.57
C MET A 1 3.50 -4.61 3.25
N LYS A 2 4.76 -4.88 2.90
CA LYS A 2 5.68 -3.85 2.38
C LYS A 2 5.25 -3.46 0.97
N ILE A 3 5.54 -2.24 0.52
CA ILE A 3 5.19 -1.76 -0.83
C ILE A 3 5.71 -2.66 -1.96
N ARG A 4 6.82 -3.38 -1.75
CA ARG A 4 7.34 -4.38 -2.69
C ARG A 4 6.36 -5.55 -2.86
N VAL A 5 5.91 -6.13 -1.75
CA VAL A 5 4.95 -7.24 -1.74
C VAL A 5 3.64 -6.79 -2.38
N VAL A 6 3.14 -5.59 -2.06
CA VAL A 6 1.93 -5.04 -2.68
C VAL A 6 2.10 -4.90 -4.19
N SER A 7 3.25 -4.39 -4.65
CA SER A 7 3.58 -4.24 -6.06
C SER A 7 3.61 -5.59 -6.80
N GLU A 8 4.12 -6.64 -6.16
CA GLU A 8 4.17 -7.99 -6.72
C GLU A 8 2.79 -8.66 -6.75
N THR A 9 1.97 -8.50 -5.70
CA THR A 9 0.63 -9.11 -5.61
C THR A 9 -0.39 -8.41 -6.52
N THR A 10 -0.38 -7.07 -6.57
CA THR A 10 -1.36 -6.28 -7.34
C THR A 10 -0.91 -5.99 -8.77
N LYS A 11 0.34 -6.32 -9.11
CA LYS A 11 1.03 -5.91 -10.35
C LYS A 11 1.05 -4.39 -10.58
N LEU A 12 0.78 -3.60 -9.55
CA LEU A 12 0.86 -2.14 -9.61
C LEU A 12 2.30 -1.68 -9.41
N THR A 13 2.67 -0.59 -10.09
CA THR A 13 3.96 0.06 -9.84
C THR A 13 3.95 0.74 -8.48
N LYS A 14 5.11 0.89 -7.85
CA LYS A 14 5.26 1.67 -6.60
C LYS A 14 4.67 3.08 -6.73
N LYS A 15 4.77 3.68 -7.92
CA LYS A 15 4.26 5.01 -8.20
C LYS A 15 2.73 5.04 -8.18
N ALA A 16 2.09 4.02 -8.77
CA ALA A 16 0.63 3.86 -8.70
C ALA A 16 0.15 3.63 -7.26
N ILE A 17 0.85 2.79 -6.49
CA ILE A 17 0.50 2.55 -5.07
C ILE A 17 0.62 3.84 -4.24
N LEU A 18 1.67 4.64 -4.45
CA LEU A 18 1.83 5.93 -3.79
C LEU A 18 0.75 6.93 -4.21
N TYR A 19 0.41 6.96 -5.51
CA TYR A 19 -0.65 7.81 -6.04
C TYR A 19 -2.01 7.46 -5.41
N TYR A 20 -2.37 6.18 -5.35
CA TYR A 20 -3.61 5.75 -4.69
C TYR A 20 -3.60 6.01 -3.18
N SER A 21 -2.43 5.96 -2.55
CA SER A 21 -2.29 6.32 -1.14
C SER A 21 -2.48 7.82 -0.89
N ASP A 22 -1.94 8.65 -1.78
CA ASP A 22 -2.13 10.11 -1.76
C ASP A 22 -3.60 10.49 -1.99
N GLN A 23 -4.26 9.79 -2.92
CA GLN A 23 -5.70 9.92 -3.19
C GLN A 23 -6.60 9.32 -2.09
N LYS A 24 -6.03 8.80 -0.99
CA LYS A 24 -6.75 8.11 0.10
C LYS A 24 -7.59 6.91 -0.35
N LEU A 25 -7.29 6.34 -1.52
CA LEU A 25 -7.88 5.09 -2.02
C LEU A 25 -7.23 3.87 -1.36
N VAL A 26 -5.99 4.03 -0.87
CA VAL A 26 -5.25 3.03 -0.10
C VAL A 26 -4.68 3.68 1.15
N SER A 27 -5.09 3.24 2.34
CA SER A 27 -4.73 3.85 3.61
C SER A 27 -3.80 2.93 4.43
N PRO A 28 -2.49 2.89 4.10
CA PRO A 28 -1.57 2.04 4.83
C PRO A 28 -1.58 2.38 6.32
N ARG A 29 -1.55 1.35 7.14
CA ARG A 29 -1.37 1.50 8.58
C ARG A 29 0.04 2.05 8.85
N ILE A 30 0.12 3.19 9.52
CA ILE A 30 1.39 3.71 10.03
C ILE A 30 1.73 2.94 11.30
N LEU A 31 2.87 2.26 11.29
CA LEU A 31 3.42 1.58 12.46
C LEU A 31 4.12 2.60 13.37
N GLU A 32 4.30 2.28 14.66
CA GLU A 32 4.97 3.15 15.64
C GLU A 32 6.41 3.52 15.25
N ASN A 33 7.05 2.71 14.39
CA ASN A 33 8.38 2.97 13.85
C ASN A 33 8.39 3.90 12.61
N GLY A 34 7.24 4.49 12.25
CA GLY A 34 7.10 5.40 11.10
C GLY A 34 7.00 4.71 9.74
N TYR A 35 7.04 3.38 9.68
CA TYR A 35 6.87 2.64 8.42
C TYR A 35 5.40 2.47 8.05
N ARG A 36 5.15 2.51 6.73
CA ARG A 36 3.83 2.24 6.13
C ARG A 36 3.65 0.74 5.92
N TYR A 37 2.56 0.19 6.45
CA TYR A 37 2.19 -1.21 6.32
C TYR A 37 0.81 -1.34 5.68
N PHE A 38 0.76 -1.89 4.47
CA PHE A 38 -0.48 -2.08 3.71
C PHE A 38 -1.14 -3.39 4.12
N THR A 39 -2.37 -3.40 4.63
CA THR A 39 -3.06 -4.65 4.97
C THR A 39 -3.66 -5.28 3.70
N SER A 40 -3.79 -6.61 3.67
CA SER A 40 -4.35 -7.33 2.52
C SER A 40 -5.80 -6.93 2.21
N GLU A 41 -6.54 -6.48 3.22
CA GLU A 41 -7.91 -6.00 3.10
C GLU A 41 -8.03 -4.74 2.22
N GLU A 42 -6.98 -3.91 2.12
CA GLU A 42 -6.97 -2.73 1.24
C GLU A 42 -6.63 -3.06 -0.22
N CYS A 43 -6.10 -4.26 -0.47
CA CYS A 43 -5.74 -4.72 -1.82
C CYS A 43 -6.79 -5.65 -2.45
N CYS A 44 -7.85 -6.00 -1.72
CA CYS A 44 -8.93 -6.86 -2.20
C CYS A 44 -10.25 -6.10 -2.20
N TYR A 45 -10.49 -5.32 -3.26
CA TYR A 45 -11.83 -5.01 -3.75
C TYR A 45 -11.84 -5.10 -5.27
#